data_AF-A0A947Z1P8-F1
#
_entry.id   AF-A0A947Z1P8-F1
#
_cell.length_a   1.000
_cell.length_b   1.000
_cell.length_c   1.000
_cell.angle_alpha   90.00
_cell.angle_beta   90.00
_cell.angle_gamma   90.00
#
_symmetry.space_group_name_H-M   'P 1'
#
loop_
_entity.id
_entity.type
_entity.pdbx_description
1 polymer ?
#
loop_
_entity_poly.entity_id
_entity_poly.type
_entity_poly.pdbx_seq_one_letter_code
_entity_poly.pdbx_strand_id
1 'polypeptide(L)' 'MAKEKCSICNGEGNLKCDECWGDCHIDCEDCGGVGEKPEGVKCGHCDGAGQIPCPSCEGQGTTVCFKCNGTGNIWS' A
#
# COMPACT_ATOMS: atom_id res chain seq x y z
N MET A 1 -26.52 -13.55 17.86
CA MET A 1 -25.51 -12.68 17.22
C MET A 1 -24.28 -12.70 18.09
N ALA A 2 -23.25 -13.42 17.67
CA ALA A 2 -21.94 -13.45 18.33
C ALA A 2 -20.97 -12.52 17.61
N LYS A 3 -20.06 -11.88 18.35
CA LYS A 3 -18.98 -11.05 17.82
C LYS A 3 -17.72 -11.90 17.77
N GLU A 4 -17.22 -12.16 16.57
CA GLU A 4 -16.02 -12.95 16.36
C GLU A 4 -14.89 -12.08 15.82
N LYS A 5 -13.68 -12.31 16.33
CA LYS A 5 -12.46 -11.67 15.83
C LYS A 5 -12.29 -12.03 14.36
N CYS A 6 -12.12 -11.03 13.50
CA CYS A 6 -11.91 -11.28 12.08
C CYS A 6 -10.57 -12.00 11.89
N SER A 7 -10.63 -13.24 11.40
CA SER A 7 -9.44 -14.07 11.15
C SER A 7 -8.59 -13.57 9.99
N ILE A 8 -9.20 -12.90 9.01
CA ILE A 8 -8.49 -12.40 7.82
C ILE A 8 -7.49 -11.29 8.18
N CYS A 9 -7.89 -10.35 9.04
CA CYS A 9 -7.00 -9.28 9.52
C CYS A 9 -6.49 -9.50 10.94
N ASN A 10 -6.73 -10.68 11.53
CA ASN A 10 -6.41 -10.96 12.92
C ASN A 10 -6.86 -9.84 13.89
N GLY A 11 -8.04 -9.28 13.65
CA GLY A 11 -8.64 -8.23 14.48
C GLY A 11 -8.10 -6.83 14.32
N GLU A 12 -7.14 -6.59 13.41
CA GLU A 12 -6.55 -5.26 13.20
C GLU A 12 -7.48 -4.31 12.44
N GLY A 13 -8.34 -4.85 11.58
CA GLY A 13 -9.25 -4.07 10.74
C GLY A 13 -8.65 -3.65 9.40
N ASN A 14 -7.34 -3.76 9.24
CA ASN A 14 -6.60 -3.51 8.02
C ASN A 14 -5.78 -4.74 7.59
N LEU A 15 -5.35 -4.75 6.34
CA LEU A 15 -4.44 -5.73 5.77
C LEU A 15 -3.23 -4.97 5.23
N LYS A 16 -2.04 -5.58 5.28
CA LYS A 16 -0.89 -5.03 4.57
C LYS A 16 -1.23 -4.89 3.10
N CYS A 17 -0.79 -3.80 2.48
CA CYS A 17 -0.92 -3.64 1.05
C CYS A 17 -0.05 -4.70 0.37
N ASP A 18 -0.64 -5.50 -0.53
CA ASP A 18 0.07 -6.59 -1.22
C ASP A 18 1.07 -6.06 -2.26
N GLU A 19 0.85 -4.85 -2.80
CA GLU A 19 1.73 -4.26 -3.81
C GLU A 19 3.04 -3.75 -3.20
N CYS A 20 2.95 -2.94 -2.12
CA CYS A 20 4.12 -2.36 -1.47
C CYS A 20 4.54 -3.08 -0.19
N TRP A 21 3.87 -4.17 0.19
CA TRP A 21 4.17 -4.99 1.37
C TRP A 21 4.21 -4.25 2.72
N GLY A 22 3.64 -3.04 2.77
CA GLY A 22 3.68 -2.14 3.93
C GLY A 22 4.66 -0.97 3.83
N ASP A 23 5.46 -0.85 2.77
CA ASP A 23 6.51 0.17 2.63
C ASP A 23 5.99 1.56 2.23
N CYS A 24 4.67 1.68 2.01
CA CYS A 24 3.95 2.88 1.56
C CYS A 24 4.36 3.41 0.18
N HIS A 25 5.49 3.02 -0.38
CA HIS A 25 6.00 3.48 -1.66
C HIS A 25 6.40 2.30 -2.53
N ILE A 26 6.42 2.54 -3.84
CA ILE A 26 6.99 1.64 -4.82
C ILE A 26 8.03 2.40 -5.64
N ASP A 27 8.97 1.66 -6.21
CA ASP A 27 9.94 2.26 -7.11
C ASP A 27 9.22 2.83 -8.34
N CYS A 28 9.67 4.01 -8.76
CA CYS A 28 9.17 4.64 -9.96
C CYS A 28 9.62 3.82 -11.16
N GLU A 29 8.69 3.10 -11.79
CA GLU A 29 8.94 2.25 -12.96
C GLU A 29 9.60 3.04 -14.10
N ASP A 30 9.18 4.29 -14.25
CA ASP A 30 9.64 5.22 -15.27
C ASP A 30 11.16 5.48 -15.24
N CYS A 31 11.79 5.39 -14.08
CA CYS A 31 13.24 5.52 -13.90
C CYS A 31 13.87 4.32 -13.20
N GLY A 32 13.14 3.21 -13.05
CA GLY A 32 13.59 2.01 -12.34
C GLY A 32 14.13 2.28 -10.94
N GLY A 33 13.50 3.19 -10.18
CA GLY A 33 13.95 3.51 -8.82
C GLY A 33 15.05 4.58 -8.69
N VAL A 34 15.69 4.99 -9.80
CA VAL A 34 16.91 5.83 -9.73
C VAL A 34 16.62 7.31 -9.52
N GLY A 35 15.46 7.80 -9.99
CA GLY A 35 15.10 9.22 -9.96
C GLY A 35 15.56 10.01 -11.19
N GLU A 36 16.29 9.40 -12.12
CA GLU A 36 16.79 10.03 -13.34
C GLU A 36 16.58 9.13 -14.57
N LYS A 37 16.43 9.75 -15.74
CA LYS A 37 16.41 9.07 -17.04
C LYS A 37 17.85 8.81 -17.51
N PRO A 38 18.09 7.90 -18.48
CA PRO A 38 19.43 7.56 -18.96
C PRO A 38 20.27 8.76 -19.45
N GLU A 39 19.61 9.84 -19.88
CA GLU A 39 20.24 11.08 -20.34
C GLU A 39 20.72 11.98 -19.18
N GLY A 40 20.54 11.57 -17.92
CA GLY A 40 20.88 12.36 -16.73
C GLY A 40 19.86 13.46 -16.42
N VAL A 41 18.66 13.36 -16.98
CA VAL A 41 17.57 14.30 -16.71
C VAL A 41 16.71 13.75 -15.58
N LYS A 42 16.37 14.61 -14.63
CA LYS A 42 15.44 14.32 -13.52
C LYS A 42 14.16 13.64 -14.04
N CYS A 43 13.78 12.53 -13.43
CA CYS A 43 12.54 11.84 -13.78
C CYS A 43 11.34 12.71 -13.38
N GLY A 44 10.50 13.08 -14.35
CA GLY A 44 9.31 13.90 -14.11
C GLY A 44 8.16 13.13 -13.47
N HIS A 45 8.12 11.80 -13.57
CA HIS A 45 7.02 11.01 -12.98
C HIS A 45 7.09 10.95 -11.45
N CYS A 46 8.30 10.86 -10.90
CA CYS A 46 8.55 10.83 -9.46
C CYS A 46 9.19 12.12 -8.93
N ASP A 47 9.25 13.18 -9.75
CA ASP A 47 9.97 14.41 -9.43
C ASP A 47 11.36 14.14 -8.82
N GLY A 48 12.10 13.21 -9.43
CA GLY A 48 13.45 12.82 -9.06
C GLY A 48 13.59 12.09 -7.72
N ALA A 49 12.50 11.72 -7.07
CA ALA A 49 12.54 10.97 -5.82
C ALA A 49 12.96 9.51 -6.01
N GLY A 50 12.82 8.97 -7.24
CA GLY A 50 13.04 7.55 -7.53
C GLY A 50 11.89 6.65 -7.10
N GLN A 51 10.99 7.13 -6.24
CA GLN A 51 9.85 6.38 -5.74
C GLN A 51 8.56 7.19 -5.86
N ILE A 52 7.43 6.49 -5.88
CA ILE A 52 6.09 7.09 -5.85
C ILE A 52 5.25 6.44 -4.74
N PRO A 53 4.25 7.15 -4.19
CA PRO A 53 3.31 6.53 -3.26
C PRO A 53 2.67 5.30 -3.90
N CYS A 54 2.54 4.22 -3.12
CA CYS A 54 1.92 3.00 -3.61
C CYS A 54 0.48 3.29 -4.03
N PRO A 55 0.11 3.06 -5.31
CA PRO A 55 -1.21 3.42 -5.81
C PRO A 55 -2.32 2.55 -5.21
N SER A 56 -2.05 1.27 -4.92
CA SER A 56 -3.07 0.37 -4.35
C SER A 56 -3.49 0.72 -2.93
N CYS A 57 -2.66 1.44 -2.18
CA CYS A 57 -2.98 1.87 -0.82
C CYS A 57 -2.86 3.37 -0.59
N GLU A 58 -2.70 4.16 -1.65
CA GLU A 58 -2.54 5.63 -1.59
C GLU A 58 -1.47 6.07 -0.57
N GLY A 59 -0.37 5.32 -0.51
CA GLY A 59 0.72 5.59 0.42
C GLY A 59 0.47 5.24 1.89
N GLN A 60 -0.62 4.53 2.22
CA GLN A 60 -0.93 4.14 3.60
C GLN A 60 -0.21 2.86 4.06
N GLY A 61 0.34 2.08 3.13
CA GLY A 61 0.96 0.77 3.41
C GLY A 61 -0.03 -0.33 3.80
N THR A 62 -1.31 0.01 3.97
CA THR A 62 -2.37 -0.92 4.36
C THR A 62 -3.67 -0.62 3.61
N THR A 63 -4.51 -1.63 3.44
CA THR A 63 -5.86 -1.52 2.90
C THR A 63 -6.88 -1.94 3.94
N VAL A 64 -8.11 -1.42 3.85
CA VAL A 64 -9.17 -1.80 4.78
C VAL A 64 -9.50 -3.29 4.60
N CYS A 65 -9.58 -4.04 5.69
CA CYS A 65 -9.95 -5.45 5.62
C CYS A 65 -11.39 -5.58 5.11
N PHE A 66 -11.53 -6.07 3.87
CA PHE A 66 -12.81 -6.25 3.20
C PHE A 66 -13.77 -7.16 3.98
N LYS A 67 -13.25 -8.10 4.78
CA LYS A 67 -14.08 -9.05 5.52
C LYS A 67 -14.81 -8.42 6.70
N CYS A 68 -14.20 -7.43 7.35
CA CYS A 68 -14.76 -6.78 8.54
C CYS A 68 -15.03 -5.28 8.36
N ASN A 69 -14.77 -4.74 7.15
CA ASN A 69 -14.91 -3.33 6.82
C ASN A 69 -14.22 -2.40 7.85
N GLY A 70 -12.99 -2.73 8.25
CA GLY A 70 -12.24 -1.90 9.20
C GLY A 70 -12.53 -2.15 10.68
N THR A 71 -13.56 -2.93 11.01
CA THR A 71 -13.99 -3.08 12.41
C THR A 71 -13.17 -4.09 13.23
N GLY A 72 -12.34 -4.91 12.56
CA GLY A 72 -11.61 -6.02 13.16
C GLY A 72 -12.51 -7.20 13.61
N ASN A 73 -13.82 -7.14 13.40
CA ASN A 73 -14.76 -8.13 13.90
C ASN A 73 -15.83 -8.47 12.86
N ILE A 74 -16.38 -9.68 12.94
CA ILE A 74 -17.52 -10.11 12.14
C ILE A 74 -18.65 -10.57 13.07
N TRP A 75 -19.88 -10.58 12.55
CA TRP A 75 -21.06 -10.98 13.30
C TRP A 75 -21.63 -12.26 12.70
N SER A 76 -21.87 -13.26 13.56
CA SER A 76 -22.44 -14.57 13.24
C SER A 76 -23.71 -14.87 14.04
#